data_AF-A0A8H4IWR6-F1
#
_entry.id   AF-A0A8H4IWR6-F1
#
_cell.length_a   1.000
_cell.length_b   1.000
_cell.length_c   1.000
_cell.angle_alpha   90.00
_cell.angle_beta   90.00
_cell.angle_gamma   90.00
#
_symmetry.space_group_name_H-M   'P 1'
#
loop_
_entity.id
_entity.type
_entity.pdbx_description
1 polymer ?
#
loop_
_entity_poly.entity_id
_entity_poly.type
_entity_poly.pdbx_seq_one_letter_code
_entity_poly.pdbx_strand_id
1 'polypeptide(L)'
;MHSSSRLLRVRPAPVSPCQLCEYILRQPKWQQCRPLTAASAALEPHPRSGLQRIRQQSRKIPASCASQSLTSRPLFRTVSTSDAAKPLPTANAAHEVEKAQNAILAILNSESVPSEDALLEALKAAQITAEYLNGRNKRGSQRPPTPTSMLLDQEPHTTDSSQPIQTLSTWLYKLMQHPPVFISPKVLDAYITTQSILEQPESFPEILHLYANKPVGTPDTSPVKYNKPNPNIPAAAVPCDVANRALDAAIHAKDLHLALSIIELTFRQPAYRRAIMLRKVMPPVAGLALAPGAAYILASKFANYQDVVSPQSAMQIAMVGILTYIGAVSTIGVVAVTTANDQMDRIAWATGMALSERYLREEERAAVDRVAQAWGFKDPNRKGEEEGEEWDELREWAGLRGMVLDKVELMEGMQ
;
A
#
# COMPACT_ATOMS: atom_id res chain seq x y z
N MET A 1 12.62 -41.35 48.96
CA MET A 1 12.26 -40.45 50.07
C MET A 1 13.24 -39.30 50.12
N HIS A 2 12.71 -38.09 49.97
CA HIS A 2 13.21 -36.78 50.43
C HIS A 2 14.69 -36.38 50.25
N SER A 3 14.84 -35.31 49.47
CA SER A 3 15.36 -34.00 49.91
C SER A 3 16.57 -33.51 49.10
N SER A 4 16.31 -32.60 48.18
CA SER A 4 17.32 -31.65 47.69
C SER A 4 16.62 -30.36 47.28
N SER A 5 16.77 -29.39 48.18
CA SER A 5 16.17 -28.07 48.19
C SER A 5 16.65 -27.23 47.00
N ARG A 6 15.72 -26.82 46.12
CA ARG A 6 15.99 -25.80 45.11
C ARG A 6 15.95 -24.42 45.76
N LEU A 7 17.05 -23.69 45.61
CA LEU A 7 17.22 -22.30 46.00
C LEU A 7 16.16 -21.41 45.32
N LEU A 8 15.25 -20.86 46.12
CA LEU A 8 14.32 -19.80 45.70
C LEU A 8 15.11 -18.50 45.52
N ARG A 9 15.17 -18.02 44.29
CA ARG A 9 15.70 -16.70 43.93
C ARG A 9 14.76 -15.64 44.52
N VAL A 10 15.23 -14.94 45.55
CA VAL A 10 14.56 -13.80 46.20
C VAL A 10 14.34 -12.70 45.15
N ARG A 11 13.07 -12.29 44.97
CA ARG A 11 12.71 -11.09 44.19
C ARG A 11 13.15 -9.84 44.99
N PRO A 12 13.81 -8.85 44.38
CA PRO A 12 14.07 -7.59 45.05
C PRO A 12 12.76 -6.86 45.35
N ALA A 13 12.68 -6.27 46.55
CA ALA A 13 11.57 -5.44 46.98
C ALA A 13 11.37 -4.22 46.06
N PRO A 14 10.14 -3.72 45.88
CA PRO A 14 9.89 -2.54 45.06
C PRO A 14 10.56 -1.31 45.67
N VAL A 15 11.41 -0.66 44.88
CA VAL A 15 12.03 0.63 45.20
C VAL A 15 10.91 1.65 45.41
N SER A 16 10.95 2.35 46.55
CA SER A 16 10.03 3.44 46.85
C SER A 16 10.03 4.48 45.72
N PRO A 17 8.85 4.97 45.27
CA PRO A 17 8.77 5.96 44.20
C PRO A 17 9.52 7.24 44.59
N CYS A 18 10.08 7.92 43.59
CA CYS A 18 10.78 9.18 43.77
C CYS A 18 9.88 10.23 44.46
N GLN A 19 10.43 11.11 45.32
CA GLN A 19 9.62 12.13 46.02
C GLN A 19 8.80 13.03 45.06
N LEU A 20 9.30 13.23 43.84
CA LEU A 20 8.58 13.95 42.77
C LEU A 20 7.38 13.16 42.25
N CYS A 21 7.51 11.84 42.17
CA CYS A 21 6.49 10.89 41.73
C CYS A 21 5.38 10.80 42.79
N GLU A 22 5.74 10.80 44.07
CA GLU A 22 4.79 10.81 45.19
C GLU A 22 4.03 12.15 45.28
N TYR A 23 4.70 13.27 44.95
CA TYR A 23 4.05 14.58 44.88
C TYR A 23 3.00 14.67 43.75
N ILE A 24 3.29 14.12 42.57
CA ILE A 24 2.34 14.10 41.44
C ILE A 24 1.15 13.19 41.74
N LEU A 25 1.37 12.04 42.40
CA LEU A 25 0.30 11.11 42.77
C LEU A 25 -0.59 11.61 43.92
N ARG A 26 -0.08 12.51 44.77
CA ARG A 26 -0.86 13.11 45.88
C ARG A 26 -1.72 14.32 45.48
N GLN A 27 -1.70 14.76 44.22
CA GLN A 27 -2.56 15.88 43.82
C GLN A 27 -4.03 15.45 43.67
N PRO A 28 -4.99 16.12 44.34
CA PRO A 28 -6.41 15.82 44.19
C PRO A 28 -6.88 16.16 42.76
N LYS A 29 -7.59 15.22 42.13
CA LYS A 29 -8.08 15.25 40.73
C LYS A 29 -9.15 16.32 40.41
N TRP A 30 -9.17 17.46 41.09
CA TRP A 30 -10.27 18.43 41.03
C TRP A 30 -9.88 19.85 40.58
N GLN A 31 -8.75 20.03 39.87
CA GLN A 31 -8.37 21.34 39.30
C GLN A 31 -7.64 21.27 37.94
N GLN A 32 -8.16 20.51 36.97
CA GLN A 32 -7.85 20.72 35.54
C GLN A 32 -9.09 21.06 34.71
N CYS A 33 -10.06 21.74 35.32
CA CYS A 33 -11.05 22.52 34.60
C CYS A 33 -10.82 23.99 34.93
N ARG A 34 -10.15 24.73 34.03
CA ARG A 34 -10.38 26.17 33.93
C ARG A 34 -11.28 26.44 32.73
N PRO A 35 -12.49 26.96 32.97
CA PRO A 35 -13.35 27.52 31.95
C PRO A 35 -13.18 29.05 31.86
N LEU A 36 -13.81 29.60 30.82
CA LEU A 36 -14.30 30.98 30.63
C LEU A 36 -13.39 31.98 29.88
N THR A 37 -13.80 32.25 28.63
CA THR A 37 -14.37 33.58 28.35
C THR A 37 -15.76 33.39 27.74
N ALA A 38 -16.73 34.11 28.30
CA ALA A 38 -18.15 34.07 27.97
C ALA A 38 -18.58 35.36 27.27
N ALA A 39 -19.59 35.26 26.41
CA ALA A 39 -20.74 36.16 26.19
C ALA A 39 -21.26 35.92 24.76
N SER A 40 -22.44 35.33 24.57
CA SER A 40 -23.71 36.03 24.81
C SER A 40 -24.86 35.07 25.10
N ALA A 41 -25.62 35.44 26.14
CA ALA A 41 -26.98 35.00 26.51
C ALA A 41 -28.00 35.22 25.36
N ALA A 42 -29.21 34.68 25.32
CA ALA A 42 -29.99 33.68 26.06
C ALA A 42 -31.29 33.48 25.26
N LEU A 43 -31.89 32.29 25.31
CA LEU A 43 -33.31 32.02 25.66
C LEU A 43 -33.67 30.59 25.19
N GLU A 44 -33.97 29.72 26.15
CA GLU A 44 -34.90 28.59 25.94
C GLU A 44 -36.26 28.98 26.52
N PRO A 45 -37.34 28.37 26.01
CA PRO A 45 -38.01 27.36 26.82
C PRO A 45 -38.41 26.07 26.07
N HIS A 46 -38.21 24.93 26.74
CA HIS A 46 -38.80 23.60 26.50
C HIS A 46 -40.36 23.58 26.62
N PRO A 47 -41.09 22.46 26.36
CA PRO A 47 -40.81 21.26 25.54
C PRO A 47 -42.01 20.73 24.69
N ARG A 48 -41.73 19.66 23.92
CA ARG A 48 -42.57 18.49 23.53
C ARG A 48 -42.98 18.31 22.07
N SER A 49 -42.67 17.08 21.65
CA SER A 49 -43.42 16.17 20.77
C SER A 49 -43.13 16.22 19.27
N GLY A 50 -43.04 15.02 18.69
CA GLY A 50 -43.25 14.82 17.25
C GLY A 50 -42.14 14.04 16.56
N LEU A 51 -42.27 12.71 16.60
CA LEU A 51 -41.85 11.77 15.55
C LEU A 51 -41.58 12.44 14.19
N GLN A 52 -40.40 12.23 13.62
CA GLN A 52 -40.27 12.03 12.17
C GLN A 52 -38.98 11.29 11.81
N ARG A 53 -39.14 9.97 11.71
CA ARG A 53 -38.32 9.05 10.94
C ARG A 53 -38.26 9.56 9.49
N ILE A 54 -37.18 10.23 9.11
CA ILE A 54 -36.92 10.55 7.70
C ILE A 54 -36.44 9.27 7.02
N ARG A 55 -37.41 8.64 6.37
CA ARG A 55 -37.28 7.59 5.37
C ARG A 55 -36.41 8.16 4.23
N GLN A 56 -35.14 7.75 4.14
CA GLN A 56 -34.32 8.02 2.96
C GLN A 56 -34.92 7.23 1.79
N GLN A 57 -35.79 7.91 1.05
CA GLN A 57 -36.23 7.46 -0.26
C GLN A 57 -35.09 7.63 -1.24
N SER A 58 -34.68 6.50 -1.80
CA SER A 58 -34.01 6.40 -3.10
C SER A 58 -34.67 7.38 -4.09
N ARG A 59 -33.98 8.48 -4.39
CA ARG A 59 -34.27 9.34 -5.53
C ARG A 59 -33.05 9.35 -6.44
N LYS A 60 -33.19 8.60 -7.52
CA LYS A 60 -32.40 8.71 -8.74
C LYS A 60 -32.50 10.14 -9.25
N ILE A 61 -31.37 10.85 -9.29
CA ILE A 61 -31.18 12.04 -10.14
C ILE A 61 -30.18 11.62 -11.24
N PRO A 62 -30.46 11.90 -12.52
CA PRO A 62 -29.64 11.44 -13.62
C PRO A 62 -28.34 12.26 -13.69
N ALA A 63 -27.21 11.57 -13.61
CA ALA A 63 -25.92 12.13 -13.97
C ALA A 63 -25.80 12.14 -15.51
N SER A 64 -25.85 13.34 -16.08
CA SER A 64 -25.26 13.62 -17.40
C SER A 64 -23.81 14.05 -17.17
N CYS A 65 -22.90 13.09 -17.28
CA CYS A 65 -21.55 13.26 -17.82
C CYS A 65 -21.03 11.86 -18.14
N ALA A 66 -20.48 11.73 -19.35
CA ALA A 66 -20.22 10.48 -20.04
C ALA A 66 -19.29 9.52 -19.27
N SER A 67 -19.87 8.45 -18.76
CA SER A 67 -19.15 7.23 -18.37
C SER A 67 -19.26 6.24 -19.51
N GLN A 68 -18.16 6.05 -20.25
CA GLN A 68 -18.02 4.92 -21.16
C GLN A 68 -17.99 3.64 -20.32
N SER A 69 -19.11 2.92 -20.28
CA SER A 69 -19.18 1.57 -19.72
C SER A 69 -18.56 0.60 -20.73
N LEU A 70 -17.27 0.28 -20.55
CA LEU A 70 -16.69 -0.92 -21.12
C LEU A 70 -16.88 -2.06 -20.13
N THR A 71 -17.97 -2.80 -20.31
CA THR A 71 -18.06 -4.20 -19.88
C THR A 71 -17.08 -5.03 -20.71
N SER A 72 -15.84 -5.14 -20.27
CA SER A 72 -14.89 -6.10 -20.80
C SER A 72 -15.03 -7.42 -20.05
N ARG A 73 -15.89 -8.29 -20.58
CA ARG A 73 -15.67 -9.75 -20.50
C ARG A 73 -14.27 -10.02 -21.07
N PRO A 74 -13.42 -10.85 -20.44
CA PRO A 74 -12.31 -11.43 -21.18
C PRO A 74 -12.88 -12.54 -22.05
N LEU A 75 -13.47 -12.16 -23.19
CA LEU A 75 -13.44 -13.03 -24.36
C LEU A 75 -11.97 -13.06 -24.76
N PHE A 76 -11.32 -14.20 -24.52
CA PHE A 76 -10.12 -14.59 -25.21
C PHE A 76 -10.40 -14.48 -26.71
N ARG A 77 -10.05 -13.32 -27.28
CA ARG A 77 -9.98 -13.14 -28.71
C ARG A 77 -8.72 -13.87 -29.14
N THR A 78 -8.91 -15.11 -29.55
CA THR A 78 -8.05 -15.81 -30.50
C THR A 78 -7.82 -14.87 -31.69
N VAL A 79 -6.72 -14.11 -31.63
CA VAL A 79 -6.05 -13.69 -32.84
C VAL A 79 -5.45 -14.96 -33.39
N SER A 80 -6.18 -15.56 -34.33
CA SER A 80 -5.63 -16.49 -35.30
C SER A 80 -4.66 -15.72 -36.20
N THR A 81 -3.49 -15.36 -35.66
CA THR A 81 -2.28 -15.26 -36.47
C THR A 81 -1.77 -16.68 -36.57
N SER A 82 -2.10 -17.31 -37.69
CA SER A 82 -1.35 -18.40 -38.25
C SER A 82 0.08 -17.93 -38.49
N ASP A 83 0.89 -17.91 -37.45
CA ASP A 83 2.34 -17.92 -37.57
C ASP A 83 2.86 -18.90 -36.53
N ALA A 84 3.27 -20.04 -37.07
CA ALA A 84 3.91 -21.11 -36.33
C ALA A 84 5.17 -20.56 -35.63
N ALA A 85 5.05 -20.23 -34.35
CA ALA A 85 6.18 -20.11 -33.46
C ALA A 85 6.79 -21.51 -33.29
N LYS A 86 7.77 -21.80 -34.16
CA LYS A 86 8.63 -22.97 -34.07
C LYS A 86 9.19 -23.09 -32.64
N PRO A 87 9.17 -24.29 -32.03
CA PRO A 87 9.74 -24.49 -30.71
C PRO A 87 11.26 -24.29 -30.78
N LEU A 88 11.78 -23.36 -29.98
CA LEU A 88 13.21 -23.18 -29.82
C LEU A 88 13.75 -24.32 -28.93
N PRO A 89 14.84 -25.02 -29.33
CA PRO A 89 15.28 -26.26 -28.69
C PRO A 89 15.80 -26.04 -27.26
N THR A 90 15.65 -27.08 -26.44
CA THR A 90 16.00 -27.19 -25.01
C THR A 90 17.44 -26.80 -24.65
N ALA A 91 18.37 -26.78 -25.62
CA ALA A 91 19.74 -26.29 -25.45
C ALA A 91 19.82 -24.77 -25.20
N ASN A 92 18.82 -24.00 -25.65
CA ASN A 92 18.83 -22.54 -25.53
C ASN A 92 18.46 -22.06 -24.13
N ALA A 93 17.76 -22.89 -23.33
CA ALA A 93 17.31 -22.52 -22.00
C ALA A 93 18.46 -22.44 -20.98
N ALA A 94 19.34 -23.45 -20.96
CA ALA A 94 20.53 -23.43 -20.11
C ALA A 94 21.46 -22.28 -20.52
N HIS A 95 21.63 -22.07 -21.83
CA HIS A 95 22.43 -20.97 -22.36
C HIS A 95 21.85 -19.58 -22.05
N GLU A 96 20.52 -19.41 -22.00
CA GLU A 96 19.90 -18.15 -21.58
C GLU A 96 20.00 -17.91 -20.07
N VAL A 97 19.88 -18.96 -19.25
CA VAL A 97 20.14 -18.89 -17.81
C VAL A 97 21.60 -18.52 -17.55
N GLU A 98 22.55 -19.17 -18.23
CA GLU A 98 23.97 -18.85 -18.15
C GLU A 98 24.26 -17.42 -18.63
N LYS A 99 23.61 -16.96 -19.71
CA LYS A 99 23.76 -15.59 -20.19
C LYS A 99 23.27 -14.56 -19.16
N ALA A 100 22.11 -14.80 -18.55
CA ALA A 100 21.59 -13.95 -17.48
C ALA A 100 22.52 -13.98 -16.24
N GLN A 101 23.00 -15.16 -15.86
CA GLN A 101 23.96 -15.32 -14.76
C GLN A 101 25.28 -14.60 -15.05
N ASN A 102 25.84 -14.73 -16.25
CA ASN A 102 27.07 -14.06 -16.65
C ASN A 102 26.91 -12.53 -16.67
N ALA A 103 25.75 -12.02 -17.10
CA ALA A 103 25.45 -10.60 -17.03
C ALA A 103 25.38 -10.09 -15.58
N ILE A 104 24.76 -10.87 -14.67
CA ILE A 104 24.69 -10.55 -13.24
C ILE A 104 26.11 -10.59 -12.63
N LEU A 105 26.86 -11.66 -12.88
CA LEU A 105 28.24 -11.85 -12.38
C LEU A 105 29.19 -10.77 -12.86
N ALA A 106 29.05 -10.30 -14.10
CA ALA A 106 29.83 -9.19 -14.62
C ALA A 106 29.63 -7.91 -13.78
N ILE A 107 28.40 -7.66 -13.33
CA ILE A 107 28.08 -6.53 -12.45
C ILE A 107 28.64 -6.78 -11.04
N LEU A 108 28.47 -7.98 -10.48
CA LEU A 108 28.98 -8.31 -9.13
C LEU A 108 30.50 -8.19 -9.02
N ASN A 109 31.23 -8.57 -10.06
CA ASN A 109 32.70 -8.56 -10.10
C ASN A 109 33.28 -7.17 -10.43
N SER A 110 32.46 -6.22 -10.86
CA SER A 110 32.90 -4.84 -11.11
C SER A 110 32.90 -4.02 -9.83
N GLU A 111 34.05 -3.43 -9.47
CA GLU A 111 34.17 -2.53 -8.30
C GLU A 111 33.60 -1.12 -8.58
N SER A 112 33.32 -0.79 -9.84
CA SER A 112 32.73 0.47 -10.26
C SER A 112 31.21 0.49 -10.09
N VAL A 113 30.64 1.66 -9.81
CA VAL A 113 29.18 1.86 -9.76
C VAL A 113 28.59 1.50 -11.14
N PRO A 114 27.74 0.46 -11.24
CA PRO A 114 27.14 0.07 -12.51
C PRO A 114 26.13 1.13 -12.97
N SER A 115 26.06 1.36 -14.28
CA SER A 115 25.04 2.24 -14.86
C SER A 115 23.65 1.63 -14.67
N GLU A 116 22.64 2.50 -14.46
CA GLU A 116 21.24 2.06 -14.28
C GLU A 116 20.75 1.26 -15.49
N ASP A 117 21.16 1.66 -16.70
CA ASP A 117 20.75 0.98 -17.94
C ASP A 117 21.31 -0.45 -18.04
N ALA A 118 22.58 -0.67 -17.67
CA ALA A 118 23.17 -2.01 -17.67
C ALA A 118 22.48 -2.94 -16.66
N LEU A 119 22.08 -2.40 -15.50
CA LEU A 119 21.33 -3.14 -14.49
C LEU A 119 19.93 -3.52 -15.00
N LEU A 120 19.25 -2.59 -15.66
CA LEU A 120 17.93 -2.85 -16.25
C LEU A 120 18.00 -3.87 -17.39
N GLU A 121 19.05 -3.86 -18.21
CA GLU A 121 19.26 -4.87 -19.25
C GLU A 121 19.48 -6.27 -18.67
N ALA A 122 20.30 -6.38 -17.61
CA ALA A 122 20.51 -7.64 -16.91
C ALA A 122 19.22 -8.17 -16.27
N LEU A 123 18.42 -7.29 -15.65
CA LEU A 123 17.13 -7.66 -15.06
C LEU A 123 16.10 -8.07 -16.13
N LYS A 124 16.05 -7.39 -17.27
CA LYS A 124 15.18 -7.78 -18.39
C LYS A 124 15.56 -9.16 -18.94
N ALA A 125 16.87 -9.44 -19.07
CA ALA A 125 17.33 -10.76 -19.46
C ALA A 125 16.86 -11.83 -18.45
N ALA A 126 17.01 -11.54 -17.15
CA ALA A 126 16.53 -12.43 -16.09
C ALA A 126 14.99 -12.62 -16.11
N GLN A 127 14.22 -11.57 -16.44
CA GLN A 127 12.77 -11.65 -16.59
C GLN A 127 12.36 -12.59 -17.73
N ILE A 128 12.98 -12.46 -18.90
CA ILE A 128 12.72 -13.34 -20.06
C ILE A 128 13.02 -14.79 -19.69
N THR A 129 14.14 -15.03 -19.00
CA THR A 129 14.48 -16.36 -18.49
C THR A 129 13.45 -16.87 -17.47
N ALA A 130 12.97 -16.02 -16.56
CA ALA A 130 11.96 -16.37 -15.56
C ALA A 130 10.62 -16.76 -16.21
N GLU A 131 10.17 -16.03 -17.22
CA GLU A 131 8.95 -16.34 -17.97
C GLU A 131 9.07 -17.70 -18.70
N TYR A 132 10.25 -17.98 -19.26
CA TYR A 132 10.53 -19.27 -19.88
C TYR A 132 10.49 -20.43 -18.87
N LEU A 133 11.15 -20.26 -17.71
CA LEU A 133 11.18 -21.27 -16.65
C LEU A 133 9.79 -21.55 -16.07
N ASN A 134 9.00 -20.50 -15.80
CA ASN A 134 7.63 -20.68 -15.31
C ASN A 134 6.71 -21.30 -16.39
N GLY A 135 6.87 -20.89 -17.66
CA GLY A 135 6.14 -21.48 -18.79
C GLY A 135 6.42 -22.98 -18.95
N ARG A 136 7.65 -23.43 -18.68
CA ARG A 136 8.01 -24.85 -18.66
C ARG A 136 7.32 -25.58 -17.50
N ASN A 137 7.32 -25.00 -16.30
CA ASN A 137 6.72 -25.62 -15.12
C ASN A 137 5.19 -25.82 -15.30
N LYS A 138 4.49 -24.80 -15.80
CA LYS A 138 3.04 -24.86 -16.08
C LYS A 138 2.68 -25.88 -17.17
N ARG A 139 3.52 -26.05 -18.19
CA ARG A 139 3.31 -27.03 -19.27
C ARG A 139 3.57 -28.47 -18.83
N GLY A 140 4.50 -28.69 -17.89
CA GLY A 140 4.70 -29.98 -17.22
C GLY A 140 3.49 -30.41 -16.39
N SER A 141 2.85 -29.47 -15.70
CA SER A 141 1.69 -29.74 -14.83
C SER A 141 0.37 -30.00 -15.55
N GLN A 142 0.21 -29.61 -16.83
CA GLN A 142 -1.07 -29.71 -17.55
C GLN A 142 -1.24 -30.99 -18.39
N ARG A 143 -0.25 -31.87 -18.46
CA ARG A 143 -0.37 -33.14 -19.20
C ARG A 143 -1.01 -34.18 -18.27
N PRO A 144 -2.19 -34.75 -18.59
CA PRO A 144 -2.79 -35.78 -17.75
C PRO A 144 -1.82 -36.97 -17.65
N PRO A 145 -1.57 -37.51 -16.46
CA PRO A 145 -0.59 -38.59 -16.29
C PRO A 145 -1.12 -39.85 -16.99
N THR A 146 -0.55 -40.17 -18.14
CA THR A 146 -0.71 -41.49 -18.75
C THR A 146 0.06 -42.48 -17.89
N PRO A 147 -0.48 -43.66 -17.52
CA PRO A 147 0.20 -44.62 -16.63
C PRO A 147 1.56 -45.10 -17.17
N THR A 148 1.78 -45.03 -18.49
CA THR A 148 3.07 -45.30 -19.12
C THR A 148 4.11 -44.19 -18.91
N SER A 149 3.68 -42.94 -18.70
CA SER A 149 4.58 -41.81 -18.38
C SER A 149 5.09 -41.88 -16.95
N MET A 150 4.35 -42.49 -16.00
CA MET A 150 4.84 -42.68 -14.62
C MET A 150 5.87 -43.81 -14.48
N LEU A 151 5.89 -44.77 -15.41
CA LEU A 151 6.88 -45.86 -15.43
C LEU A 151 8.18 -45.48 -16.15
N LEU A 152 8.15 -44.49 -17.05
CA LEU A 152 9.32 -43.97 -17.76
C LEU A 152 10.02 -42.81 -17.04
N ASP A 153 9.39 -42.22 -16.02
CA ASP A 153 9.97 -41.15 -15.19
C ASP A 153 10.80 -41.68 -14.00
N GLN A 154 11.06 -42.99 -13.98
CA GLN A 154 11.81 -43.69 -12.94
C GLN A 154 13.27 -43.93 -13.35
N GLU A 155 13.85 -43.00 -14.11
CA GLU A 155 15.31 -42.83 -14.21
C GLU A 155 15.74 -41.66 -13.32
N PRO A 156 16.76 -41.82 -12.45
CA PRO A 156 17.16 -40.81 -11.48
C PRO A 156 17.97 -39.70 -12.15
N HIS A 157 17.29 -38.87 -12.93
CA HIS A 157 17.78 -37.55 -13.32
C HIS A 157 16.94 -36.50 -12.60
N THR A 158 17.15 -36.44 -11.28
CA THR A 158 16.78 -35.34 -10.38
C THR A 158 17.52 -34.06 -10.80
N THR A 159 17.15 -33.49 -11.94
CA THR A 159 17.28 -32.04 -12.13
C THR A 159 15.94 -31.47 -11.72
N ASP A 160 15.78 -31.22 -10.42
CA ASP A 160 14.59 -30.60 -9.88
C ASP A 160 14.33 -29.32 -10.66
N SER A 161 13.16 -29.17 -11.27
CA SER A 161 12.78 -27.94 -11.98
C SER A 161 12.84 -26.69 -11.09
N SER A 162 12.92 -26.87 -9.77
CA SER A 162 13.10 -25.84 -8.74
C SER A 162 14.53 -25.32 -8.61
N GLN A 163 15.57 -26.11 -8.94
CA GLN A 163 16.98 -25.71 -8.83
C GLN A 163 17.35 -24.50 -9.71
N PRO A 164 16.99 -24.43 -11.01
CA PRO A 164 17.28 -23.25 -11.82
C PRO A 164 16.50 -22.00 -11.37
N ILE A 165 15.31 -22.18 -10.79
CA ILE A 165 14.49 -21.07 -10.27
C ILE A 165 15.13 -20.49 -9.01
N GLN A 166 15.49 -21.36 -8.04
CA GLN A 166 16.14 -20.98 -6.79
C GLN A 166 17.53 -20.36 -7.02
N THR A 167 18.30 -20.88 -7.97
CA THR A 167 19.60 -20.29 -8.29
C THR A 167 19.43 -18.89 -8.87
N LEU A 168 18.54 -18.70 -9.85
CA LEU A 168 18.26 -17.39 -10.45
C LEU A 168 17.78 -16.38 -9.40
N SER A 169 16.83 -16.75 -8.55
CA SER A 169 16.33 -15.87 -7.48
C SER A 169 17.42 -15.51 -6.47
N THR A 170 18.29 -16.46 -6.12
CA THR A 170 19.44 -16.23 -5.23
C THR A 170 20.44 -15.25 -5.86
N TRP A 171 20.71 -15.37 -7.16
CA TRP A 171 21.59 -14.44 -7.88
C TRP A 171 20.99 -13.03 -7.94
N LEU A 172 19.69 -12.91 -8.24
CA LEU A 172 18.99 -11.63 -8.23
C LEU A 172 18.99 -10.98 -6.84
N TYR A 173 18.78 -11.78 -5.79
CA TYR A 173 18.85 -11.30 -4.42
C TYR A 173 20.26 -10.79 -4.06
N LYS A 174 21.31 -11.55 -4.41
CA LYS A 174 22.71 -11.11 -4.22
C LYS A 174 23.03 -9.82 -4.98
N LEU A 175 22.50 -9.67 -6.19
CA LEU A 175 22.63 -8.45 -6.99
C LEU A 175 22.01 -7.24 -6.30
N MET A 176 20.81 -7.39 -5.72
CA MET A 176 20.14 -6.30 -5.02
C MET A 176 20.82 -5.95 -3.69
N GLN A 177 21.46 -6.92 -3.03
CA GLN A 177 22.21 -6.70 -1.80
C GLN A 177 23.57 -6.00 -2.03
N HIS A 178 24.14 -6.10 -3.22
CA HIS A 178 25.46 -5.56 -3.52
C HIS A 178 25.56 -4.05 -3.24
N PRO A 179 26.54 -3.58 -2.42
CA PRO A 179 26.66 -2.17 -2.04
C PRO A 179 26.72 -1.15 -3.19
N PRO A 180 27.40 -1.39 -4.33
CA PRO A 180 27.50 -0.37 -5.38
C PRO A 180 26.22 -0.20 -6.21
N VAL A 181 25.25 -1.12 -6.11
CA VAL A 181 24.04 -1.12 -6.92
C VAL A 181 23.02 -0.13 -6.36
N PHE A 182 22.67 0.91 -7.12
CA PHE A 182 21.58 1.82 -6.76
C PHE A 182 20.22 1.21 -7.11
N ILE A 183 19.30 1.14 -6.13
CA ILE A 183 17.94 0.63 -6.34
C ILE A 183 17.04 1.80 -6.74
N SER A 184 16.88 1.99 -8.05
CA SER A 184 15.88 2.91 -8.63
C SER A 184 14.47 2.29 -8.56
N PRO A 185 13.38 3.09 -8.55
CA PRO A 185 12.02 2.56 -8.58
C PRO A 185 11.76 1.59 -9.75
N LYS A 186 12.39 1.83 -10.91
CA LYS A 186 12.28 0.95 -12.09
C LYS A 186 12.95 -0.40 -11.88
N VAL A 187 14.10 -0.38 -11.21
CA VAL A 187 14.88 -1.58 -10.86
C VAL A 187 14.12 -2.40 -9.84
N LEU A 188 13.53 -1.75 -8.83
CA LEU A 188 12.67 -2.39 -7.84
C LEU A 188 11.45 -3.05 -8.50
N ASP A 189 10.80 -2.36 -9.43
CA ASP A 189 9.66 -2.92 -10.17
C ASP A 189 10.07 -4.16 -10.98
N ALA A 190 11.14 -4.07 -11.76
CA ALA A 190 11.66 -5.21 -12.53
C ALA A 190 12.08 -6.39 -11.66
N TYR A 191 12.61 -6.13 -10.47
CA TYR A 191 12.95 -7.19 -9.50
C TYR A 191 11.68 -7.89 -8.98
N ILE A 192 10.70 -7.12 -8.51
CA ILE A 192 9.46 -7.67 -7.94
C ILE A 192 8.65 -8.41 -9.00
N THR A 193 8.58 -7.90 -10.24
CA THR A 193 7.94 -8.63 -11.34
C THR A 193 8.64 -9.95 -11.59
N THR A 194 9.96 -9.97 -11.70
CA THR A 194 10.73 -11.19 -11.96
C THR A 194 10.52 -12.22 -10.85
N GLN A 195 10.63 -11.82 -9.58
CA GLN A 195 10.39 -12.74 -8.45
C GLN A 195 8.93 -13.18 -8.32
N SER A 196 7.98 -12.33 -8.67
CA SER A 196 6.56 -12.73 -8.73
C SER A 196 6.31 -13.80 -9.79
N ILE A 197 7.02 -13.75 -10.92
CA ILE A 197 6.95 -14.76 -11.98
C ILE A 197 7.62 -16.07 -11.53
N LEU A 198 8.67 -15.98 -10.71
CA LEU A 198 9.37 -17.13 -10.12
C LEU A 198 8.63 -17.74 -8.91
N GLU A 199 7.55 -17.10 -8.43
CA GLU A 199 6.76 -17.53 -7.27
C GLU A 199 7.59 -17.64 -5.98
N GLN A 200 8.62 -16.78 -5.82
CA GLN A 200 9.49 -16.74 -4.64
C GLN A 200 9.50 -15.36 -3.94
N PRO A 201 8.44 -15.02 -3.18
CA PRO A 201 8.30 -13.71 -2.56
C PRO A 201 9.08 -13.52 -1.25
N GLU A 202 9.73 -14.57 -0.71
CA GLU A 202 10.42 -14.55 0.60
C GLU A 202 11.44 -13.42 0.76
N SER A 203 12.03 -12.98 -0.36
CA SER A 203 13.06 -11.94 -0.41
C SER A 203 12.52 -10.51 -0.41
N PHE A 204 11.21 -10.30 -0.54
CA PHE A 204 10.62 -8.96 -0.67
C PHE A 204 10.81 -8.07 0.56
N PRO A 205 10.56 -8.53 1.80
CA PRO A 205 10.67 -7.65 2.97
C PRO A 205 12.08 -7.07 3.10
N GLU A 206 13.12 -7.88 2.91
CA GLU A 206 14.49 -7.40 3.01
C GLU A 206 14.83 -6.37 1.94
N ILE A 207 14.41 -6.59 0.69
CA ILE A 207 14.72 -5.67 -0.41
C ILE A 207 13.94 -4.37 -0.31
N LEU A 208 12.69 -4.42 0.17
CA LEU A 208 11.91 -3.21 0.46
C LEU A 208 12.56 -2.40 1.60
N HIS A 209 13.11 -3.09 2.61
CA HIS A 209 13.88 -2.44 3.66
C HIS A 209 15.19 -1.84 3.12
N LEU A 210 15.89 -2.55 2.24
CA LEU A 210 17.11 -2.04 1.57
C LEU A 210 16.80 -0.84 0.68
N TYR A 211 15.69 -0.82 -0.05
CA TYR A 211 15.32 0.31 -0.91
C TYR A 211 15.31 1.65 -0.16
N ALA A 212 14.81 1.67 1.07
CA ALA A 212 14.78 2.88 1.90
C ALA A 212 16.13 3.20 2.59
N ASN A 213 16.93 2.17 2.90
CA ASN A 213 18.10 2.27 3.79
C ASN A 213 19.45 2.03 3.12
N LYS A 214 19.49 1.75 1.81
CA LYS A 214 20.72 1.44 1.08
C LYS A 214 21.56 2.69 0.81
N PRO A 215 22.86 2.69 1.16
CA PRO A 215 23.74 3.81 0.84
C PRO A 215 23.94 3.95 -0.66
N VAL A 216 23.90 5.18 -1.15
CA VAL A 216 24.08 5.48 -2.57
C VAL A 216 25.54 5.86 -2.83
N GLY A 217 26.20 5.10 -3.69
CA GLY A 217 27.54 5.44 -4.18
C GLY A 217 27.48 6.64 -5.12
N THR A 218 28.29 7.67 -4.91
CA THR A 218 28.45 8.73 -5.90
C THR A 218 29.26 8.20 -7.09
N PRO A 219 28.78 8.40 -8.33
CA PRO A 219 29.55 8.02 -9.52
C PRO A 219 30.89 8.76 -9.55
N ASP A 220 31.88 8.16 -10.21
CA ASP A 220 33.17 8.79 -10.57
C ASP A 220 34.09 9.21 -9.42
N THR A 221 33.92 8.66 -8.21
CA THR A 221 34.87 8.86 -7.10
C THR A 221 35.67 7.59 -6.83
N SER A 222 37.00 7.69 -6.85
CA SER A 222 37.91 6.64 -6.36
C SER A 222 38.58 7.12 -5.07
N PRO A 223 38.30 6.53 -3.89
CA PRO A 223 37.37 5.42 -3.60
C PRO A 223 35.89 5.82 -3.60
N VAL A 224 34.97 4.87 -3.84
CA VAL A 224 33.52 5.10 -3.88
C VAL A 224 33.06 5.71 -2.56
N LYS A 225 32.57 6.96 -2.60
CA LYS A 225 31.97 7.61 -1.45
C LYS A 225 30.49 7.24 -1.37
N TYR A 226 30.09 6.78 -0.19
CA TYR A 226 28.72 6.39 0.10
C TYR A 226 28.00 7.50 0.85
N ASN A 227 26.86 7.93 0.32
CA ASN A 227 25.97 8.85 1.02
C ASN A 227 24.97 8.08 1.87
N LYS A 228 24.78 8.53 3.12
CA LYS A 228 23.79 7.97 4.02
C LYS A 228 22.39 8.29 3.48
N PRO A 229 21.54 7.27 3.26
CA PRO A 229 20.20 7.49 2.75
C PRO A 229 19.31 8.07 3.84
N ASN A 230 18.29 8.80 3.42
CA ASN A 230 17.26 9.31 4.33
C ASN A 230 15.93 8.61 4.03
N PRO A 231 15.52 7.63 4.86
CA PRO A 231 14.31 6.82 4.64
C PRO A 231 13.02 7.63 4.85
N ASN A 232 13.10 8.90 5.24
CA ASN A 232 11.94 9.76 5.44
C ASN A 232 11.65 10.70 4.26
N ILE A 233 12.44 10.65 3.18
CA ILE A 233 12.22 11.49 2.00
C ILE A 233 11.06 10.89 1.17
N PRO A 234 10.11 11.69 0.66
CA PRO A 234 9.00 11.18 -0.15
C PRO A 234 9.45 10.46 -1.44
N ALA A 235 10.62 10.83 -1.99
CA ALA A 235 11.25 10.15 -3.12
C ALA A 235 11.70 8.70 -2.80
N ALA A 236 11.95 8.38 -1.54
CA ALA A 236 12.27 7.02 -1.09
C ALA A 236 11.02 6.18 -0.81
N ALA A 237 9.82 6.69 -1.15
CA ALA A 237 8.59 5.92 -1.04
C ALA A 237 8.52 4.84 -2.13
N VAL A 238 8.04 3.66 -1.76
CA VAL A 238 7.76 2.59 -2.72
C VAL A 238 6.50 2.97 -3.53
N PRO A 239 6.51 2.85 -4.87
CA PRO A 239 5.31 3.10 -5.67
C PRO A 239 4.16 2.16 -5.29
N CYS A 240 2.92 2.67 -5.31
CA CYS A 240 1.73 1.91 -4.93
C CYS A 240 1.54 0.66 -5.80
N ASP A 241 1.77 0.77 -7.11
CA ASP A 241 1.58 -0.34 -8.05
C ASP A 241 2.58 -1.48 -7.78
N VAL A 242 3.82 -1.13 -7.44
CA VAL A 242 4.88 -2.07 -7.10
C VAL A 242 4.58 -2.77 -5.77
N ALA A 243 4.11 -2.01 -4.77
CA ALA A 243 3.71 -2.56 -3.47
C ALA A 243 2.51 -3.52 -3.60
N ASN A 244 1.51 -3.18 -4.40
CA ASN A 244 0.37 -4.05 -4.67
C ASN A 244 0.78 -5.33 -5.39
N ARG A 245 1.69 -5.25 -6.37
CA ARG A 245 2.20 -6.43 -7.07
C ARG A 245 2.99 -7.38 -6.16
N ALA A 246 3.78 -6.82 -5.24
CA ALA A 246 4.47 -7.61 -4.22
C ALA A 246 3.47 -8.27 -3.26
N LEU A 247 2.41 -7.56 -2.87
CA LEU A 247 1.35 -8.08 -2.01
C LEU A 247 0.56 -9.21 -2.70
N ASP A 248 0.21 -9.05 -3.98
CA ASP A 248 -0.49 -10.08 -4.75
C ASP A 248 0.37 -11.36 -4.86
N ALA A 249 1.68 -11.21 -5.07
CA ALA A 249 2.61 -12.35 -5.06
C ALA A 249 2.70 -13.04 -3.69
N ALA A 250 2.65 -12.29 -2.59
CA ALA A 250 2.58 -12.84 -1.23
C ALA A 250 1.27 -13.60 -0.97
N ILE A 251 0.14 -13.02 -1.39
CA ILE A 251 -1.19 -13.64 -1.35
C ILE A 251 -1.18 -14.97 -2.13
N HIS A 252 -0.55 -15.00 -3.31
CA HIS A 252 -0.43 -16.20 -4.12
C HIS A 252 0.42 -17.29 -3.46
N ALA A 253 1.49 -16.91 -2.75
CA ALA A 253 2.30 -17.83 -1.95
C ALA A 253 1.60 -18.28 -0.65
N LYS A 254 0.48 -17.65 -0.27
CA LYS A 254 -0.31 -17.94 0.93
C LYS A 254 0.49 -17.83 2.23
N ASP A 255 1.40 -16.87 2.31
CA ASP A 255 2.12 -16.55 3.53
C ASP A 255 1.61 -15.22 4.11
N LEU A 256 0.91 -15.31 5.25
CA LEU A 256 0.29 -14.16 5.89
C LEU A 256 1.35 -13.22 6.47
N HIS A 257 2.36 -13.78 7.12
CA HIS A 257 3.40 -12.99 7.78
C HIS A 257 4.17 -12.17 6.75
N LEU A 258 4.46 -12.77 5.59
CA LEU A 258 5.09 -12.11 4.46
C LEU A 258 4.21 -10.96 3.94
N ALA A 259 2.91 -11.20 3.72
CA ALA A 259 1.98 -10.15 3.26
C ALA A 259 1.91 -8.97 4.25
N LEU A 260 1.81 -9.24 5.55
CA LEU A 260 1.78 -8.21 6.58
C LEU A 260 3.11 -7.43 6.64
N SER A 261 4.25 -8.11 6.54
CA SER A 261 5.56 -7.46 6.54
C SER A 261 5.77 -6.53 5.33
N ILE A 262 5.26 -6.91 4.15
CA ILE A 262 5.26 -6.04 2.96
C ILE A 262 4.46 -4.76 3.24
N ILE A 263 3.28 -4.88 3.85
CA ILE A 263 2.45 -3.71 4.18
C ILE A 263 3.19 -2.76 5.14
N GLU A 264 3.91 -3.30 6.13
CA GLU A 264 4.71 -2.51 7.07
C GLU A 264 5.89 -1.78 6.41
N LEU A 265 6.51 -2.42 5.43
CA LEU A 265 7.69 -1.90 4.73
C LEU A 265 7.34 -1.01 3.53
N THR A 266 6.08 -0.96 3.12
CA THR A 266 5.59 -0.13 2.01
C THR A 266 4.67 0.99 2.51
N PHE A 267 3.39 0.69 2.74
CA PHE A 267 2.35 1.66 3.05
C PHE A 267 2.55 2.35 4.40
N ARG A 268 3.14 1.65 5.39
CA ARG A 268 3.35 2.21 6.74
C ARG A 268 4.57 3.12 6.86
N GLN A 269 5.44 3.17 5.86
CA GLN A 269 6.68 3.94 5.93
C GLN A 269 6.42 5.45 6.01
N PRO A 270 7.22 6.21 6.79
CA PRO A 270 7.08 7.66 6.89
C PRO A 270 7.31 8.36 5.54
N ALA A 271 8.18 7.82 4.69
CA ALA A 271 8.34 8.28 3.30
C ALA A 271 7.04 8.18 2.51
N TYR A 272 6.33 7.05 2.60
CA TYR A 272 5.08 6.83 1.88
C TYR A 272 3.98 7.81 2.32
N ARG A 273 3.83 8.03 3.62
CA ARG A 273 2.87 9.01 4.16
C ARG A 273 3.15 10.43 3.66
N ARG A 274 4.42 10.83 3.59
CA ARG A 274 4.83 12.12 3.03
C ARG A 274 4.58 12.21 1.52
N ALA A 275 4.82 11.11 0.79
CA ALA A 275 4.52 11.03 -0.63
C ALA A 275 3.00 11.12 -0.91
N ILE A 276 2.16 10.50 -0.08
CA ILE A 276 0.70 10.68 -0.12
C ILE A 276 0.33 12.13 0.12
N MET A 277 0.89 12.77 1.15
CA MET A 277 0.60 14.18 1.45
C MET A 277 0.96 15.07 0.24
N LEU A 278 2.11 14.82 -0.38
CA LEU A 278 2.55 15.52 -1.59
C LEU A 278 1.61 15.27 -2.79
N ARG A 279 1.16 14.02 -2.99
CA ARG A 279 0.36 13.62 -4.15
C ARG A 279 -1.13 13.98 -4.03
N LYS A 280 -1.72 13.78 -2.86
CA LYS A 280 -3.17 13.86 -2.63
C LYS A 280 -3.61 15.14 -1.92
N VAL A 281 -2.80 15.64 -0.97
CA VAL A 281 -3.17 16.81 -0.16
C VAL A 281 -2.66 18.11 -0.79
N MET A 282 -1.46 18.12 -1.35
CA MET A 282 -0.89 19.34 -1.94
C MET A 282 -1.72 19.92 -3.09
N PRO A 283 -2.23 19.14 -4.08
CA PRO A 283 -2.97 19.70 -5.19
C PRO A 283 -4.24 20.50 -4.79
N PRO A 284 -5.16 19.98 -3.94
CA PRO A 284 -6.32 20.76 -3.52
C PRO A 284 -5.95 21.96 -2.66
N VAL A 285 -4.93 21.84 -1.80
CA VAL A 285 -4.45 22.97 -0.98
C VAL A 285 -3.85 24.08 -1.85
N ALA A 286 -3.06 23.72 -2.86
CA ALA A 286 -2.51 24.67 -3.82
C ALA A 286 -3.62 25.36 -4.63
N GLY A 287 -4.64 24.61 -5.06
CA GLY A 287 -5.81 25.17 -5.73
C GLY A 287 -6.56 26.19 -4.86
N LEU A 288 -6.77 25.88 -3.58
CA LEU A 288 -7.42 26.79 -2.64
C LEU A 288 -6.56 28.03 -2.34
N ALA A 289 -5.24 27.87 -2.24
CA ALA A 289 -4.31 28.99 -2.03
C ALA A 289 -4.30 29.98 -3.21
N LEU A 290 -4.48 29.50 -4.44
CA LEU A 290 -4.55 30.34 -5.64
C LEU A 290 -5.96 30.93 -5.88
N ALA A 291 -6.98 30.47 -5.15
CA ALA A 291 -8.36 30.89 -5.34
C ALA A 291 -8.60 32.40 -5.23
N PRO A 292 -7.99 33.16 -4.28
CA PRO A 292 -8.18 34.61 -4.23
C PRO A 292 -7.68 35.34 -5.48
N GLY A 293 -6.56 34.90 -6.06
CA GLY A 293 -6.04 35.47 -7.30
C GLY A 293 -6.96 35.17 -8.48
N ALA A 294 -7.44 33.94 -8.59
CA ALA A 294 -8.40 33.56 -9.63
C ALA A 294 -9.74 34.31 -9.49
N ALA A 295 -10.23 34.45 -8.26
CA ALA A 295 -11.46 35.20 -7.96
C ALA A 295 -11.33 36.68 -8.31
N TYR A 296 -10.17 37.30 -8.04
CA TYR A 296 -9.89 38.69 -8.44
C TYR A 296 -9.96 38.87 -9.95
N ILE A 297 -9.31 37.99 -10.72
CA ILE A 297 -9.31 38.04 -12.18
C ILE A 297 -10.74 37.86 -12.71
N LEU A 298 -11.48 36.85 -12.22
CA LEU A 298 -12.84 36.59 -12.66
C LEU A 298 -13.80 37.74 -12.31
N ALA A 299 -13.71 38.28 -11.10
CA ALA A 299 -14.50 39.41 -10.65
C ALA A 299 -14.19 40.69 -11.45
N SER A 300 -12.92 40.93 -11.80
CA SER A 300 -12.52 42.09 -12.62
C SER A 300 -13.11 42.03 -14.03
N LYS A 301 -13.18 40.83 -14.63
CA LYS A 301 -13.82 40.63 -15.94
C LYS A 301 -15.32 40.82 -15.85
N PHE A 302 -15.96 40.28 -14.80
CA PHE A 302 -17.39 40.43 -14.58
C PHE A 302 -17.81 41.89 -14.39
N ALA A 303 -17.02 42.68 -13.63
CA ALA A 303 -17.30 44.09 -13.40
C ALA A 303 -17.34 44.93 -14.68
N ASN A 304 -16.60 44.55 -15.73
CA ASN A 304 -16.59 45.27 -17.02
C ASN A 304 -17.83 44.99 -17.89
N TYR A 305 -18.61 43.95 -17.57
CA TYR A 305 -19.81 43.59 -18.33
C TYR A 305 -21.10 44.17 -17.72
N GLN A 306 -21.02 44.79 -16.54
CA GLN A 306 -22.19 45.29 -15.81
C GLN A 306 -22.17 46.82 -15.72
N ASP A 307 -23.19 47.49 -16.26
CA ASP A 307 -23.34 48.96 -16.22
C ASP A 307 -24.24 49.46 -15.07
N VAL A 308 -24.84 48.55 -14.29
CA VAL A 308 -25.86 48.88 -13.28
C VAL A 308 -25.25 49.48 -12.00
N VAL A 309 -23.99 49.15 -11.70
CA VAL A 309 -23.32 49.48 -10.44
C VAL A 309 -21.88 49.94 -10.73
N SER A 310 -21.30 50.78 -9.87
CA SER A 310 -19.91 51.20 -10.05
C SER A 310 -18.96 49.99 -10.18
N PRO A 311 -17.98 50.01 -11.11
CA PRO A 311 -17.12 48.84 -11.38
C PRO A 311 -16.42 48.30 -10.14
N GLN A 312 -16.01 49.20 -9.23
CA GLN A 312 -15.31 48.83 -8.01
C GLN A 312 -16.21 48.06 -7.02
N SER A 313 -17.44 48.53 -6.78
CA SER A 313 -18.38 47.82 -5.90
C SER A 313 -18.86 46.51 -6.52
N ALA A 314 -19.08 46.47 -7.84
CA ALA A 314 -19.46 45.24 -8.54
C ALA A 314 -18.38 44.16 -8.41
N MET A 315 -17.12 44.55 -8.56
CA MET A 315 -15.97 43.66 -8.37
C MET A 315 -15.88 43.10 -6.95
N GLN A 316 -16.01 43.96 -5.93
CA GLN A 316 -15.92 43.52 -4.53
C GLN A 316 -17.03 42.54 -4.18
N ILE A 317 -18.27 42.82 -4.58
CA ILE A 317 -19.43 41.94 -4.36
C ILE A 317 -19.21 40.60 -5.07
N ALA A 318 -18.76 40.62 -6.33
CA ALA A 318 -18.49 39.41 -7.10
C ALA A 318 -17.36 38.58 -6.47
N MET A 319 -16.27 39.21 -6.06
CA MET A 319 -15.13 38.54 -5.40
C MET A 319 -15.56 37.87 -4.09
N VAL A 320 -16.32 38.58 -3.24
CA VAL A 320 -16.85 38.03 -1.99
C VAL A 320 -17.79 36.86 -2.28
N GLY A 321 -18.67 36.97 -3.27
CA GLY A 321 -19.57 35.89 -3.67
C GLY A 321 -18.83 34.64 -4.15
N ILE A 322 -17.83 34.81 -5.02
CA ILE A 322 -17.00 33.71 -5.54
C ILE A 322 -16.22 33.04 -4.39
N LEU A 323 -15.56 33.81 -3.54
CA LEU A 323 -14.79 33.27 -2.42
C LEU A 323 -15.66 32.56 -1.40
N THR A 324 -16.86 33.09 -1.12
CA THR A 324 -17.83 32.44 -0.23
C THR A 324 -18.28 31.10 -0.80
N TYR A 325 -18.57 31.05 -2.11
CA TYR A 325 -18.92 29.80 -2.79
C TYR A 325 -17.79 28.78 -2.74
N ILE A 326 -16.56 29.17 -3.08
CA ILE A 326 -15.38 28.29 -3.03
C ILE A 326 -15.16 27.79 -1.60
N GLY A 327 -15.25 28.66 -0.59
CA GLY A 327 -15.13 28.28 0.81
C GLY A 327 -16.18 27.25 1.22
N ALA A 328 -17.45 27.52 0.93
CA ALA A 328 -18.55 26.61 1.26
C ALA A 328 -18.38 25.24 0.56
N VAL A 329 -18.15 25.22 -0.74
CA VAL A 329 -17.96 23.96 -1.51
C VAL A 329 -16.71 23.21 -1.06
N SER A 330 -15.62 23.90 -0.73
CA SER A 330 -14.39 23.27 -0.26
C SER A 330 -14.61 22.55 1.08
N THR A 331 -15.35 23.16 2.02
CA THR A 331 -15.66 22.49 3.30
C THR A 331 -16.50 21.22 3.12
N ILE A 332 -17.52 21.27 2.25
CA ILE A 332 -18.33 20.10 1.91
C ILE A 332 -17.47 19.03 1.23
N GLY A 333 -16.59 19.42 0.31
CA GLY A 333 -15.67 18.52 -0.38
C GLY A 333 -14.72 17.80 0.57
N VAL A 334 -14.16 18.50 1.56
CA VAL A 334 -13.31 17.87 2.59
C VAL A 334 -14.08 16.83 3.38
N VAL A 335 -15.31 17.13 3.81
CA VAL A 335 -16.14 16.15 4.51
C VAL A 335 -16.42 14.96 3.60
N ALA A 336 -16.91 15.19 2.38
CA ALA A 336 -17.25 14.13 1.44
C ALA A 336 -16.07 13.18 1.15
N VAL A 337 -14.86 13.72 0.92
CA VAL A 337 -13.66 12.93 0.65
C VAL A 337 -13.18 12.18 1.90
N THR A 338 -13.28 12.79 3.09
CA THR A 338 -12.82 12.16 4.33
C THR A 338 -13.82 11.16 4.93
N THR A 339 -15.09 11.23 4.54
CA THR A 339 -16.15 10.32 5.01
C THR A 339 -16.55 9.24 4.00
N ALA A 340 -15.98 9.25 2.78
CA ALA A 340 -16.29 8.24 1.77
C ALA A 340 -15.95 6.83 2.27
N ASN A 341 -16.93 5.92 2.27
CA ASN A 341 -16.82 4.59 2.88
C ASN A 341 -17.06 3.43 1.90
N ASP A 342 -17.35 3.71 0.63
CA ASP A 342 -17.79 2.71 -0.37
C ASP A 342 -16.74 1.65 -0.71
N GLN A 343 -15.49 1.88 -0.32
CA GLN A 343 -14.34 1.02 -0.57
C GLN A 343 -13.99 0.09 0.60
N MET A 344 -14.77 0.09 1.69
CA MET A 344 -14.55 -0.78 2.84
C MET A 344 -15.43 -2.01 2.75
N ASP A 345 -14.84 -3.17 2.46
CA ASP A 345 -15.57 -4.44 2.39
C ASP A 345 -15.42 -5.24 3.68
N ARG A 346 -14.20 -5.71 3.99
CA ARG A 346 -13.95 -6.51 5.21
C ARG A 346 -13.36 -5.69 6.33
N ILE A 347 -12.48 -4.75 5.99
CA ILE A 347 -11.77 -3.94 6.97
C ILE A 347 -12.32 -2.53 7.00
N ALA A 348 -12.79 -2.14 8.19
CA ALA A 348 -13.29 -0.81 8.50
C ALA A 348 -12.41 -0.12 9.54
N TRP A 349 -12.51 1.21 9.61
CA TRP A 349 -11.87 1.96 10.68
C TRP A 349 -12.59 1.76 12.03
N ALA A 350 -11.82 1.66 13.11
CA ALA A 350 -12.35 1.68 14.46
C ALA A 350 -13.08 3.00 14.75
N THR A 351 -14.08 2.91 15.64
CA THR A 351 -14.80 4.07 16.14
C THR A 351 -13.83 4.99 16.89
N GLY A 352 -13.91 6.29 16.65
CA GLY A 352 -13.01 7.29 17.27
C GLY A 352 -11.72 7.62 16.49
N MET A 353 -11.39 6.90 15.40
CA MET A 353 -10.26 7.26 14.53
C MET A 353 -10.47 8.63 13.85
N ALA A 354 -9.45 9.49 13.89
CA ALA A 354 -9.50 10.82 13.29
C ALA A 354 -9.62 10.76 11.75
N LEU A 355 -10.45 11.64 11.16
CA LEU A 355 -10.70 11.69 9.71
C LEU A 355 -9.43 11.89 8.88
N SER A 356 -8.48 12.70 9.38
CA SER A 356 -7.19 12.94 8.71
C SER A 356 -6.33 11.67 8.65
N GLU A 357 -6.34 10.87 9.71
CA GLU A 357 -5.58 9.62 9.75
C GLU A 357 -6.19 8.57 8.84
N ARG A 358 -7.53 8.48 8.80
CA ARG A 358 -8.24 7.61 7.86
C ARG A 358 -7.87 7.92 6.42
N TYR A 359 -7.89 9.21 6.06
CA TYR A 359 -7.54 9.64 4.71
C TYR A 359 -6.08 9.32 4.33
N LEU A 360 -5.12 9.55 5.23
CA LEU A 360 -3.70 9.29 4.96
C LEU A 360 -3.36 7.80 4.96
N ARG A 361 -4.08 6.98 5.73
CA ARG A 361 -3.86 5.53 5.87
C ARG A 361 -4.85 4.70 5.05
N GLU A 362 -5.61 5.32 4.15
CA GLU A 362 -6.62 4.61 3.36
C GLU A 362 -5.98 3.55 2.44
N GLU A 363 -4.78 3.81 1.91
CA GLU A 363 -4.05 2.84 1.08
C GLU A 363 -3.51 1.67 1.92
N GLU A 364 -3.13 1.91 3.18
CA GLU A 364 -2.77 0.86 4.14
C GLU A 364 -3.98 -0.03 4.42
N ARG A 365 -5.14 0.56 4.75
CA ARG A 365 -6.38 -0.19 4.99
C ARG A 365 -6.78 -1.01 3.78
N ALA A 366 -6.77 -0.43 2.58
CA ALA A 366 -7.12 -1.13 1.35
C ALA A 366 -6.19 -2.33 1.06
N ALA A 367 -4.89 -2.23 1.37
CA ALA A 367 -3.97 -3.35 1.24
C ALA A 367 -4.30 -4.49 2.22
N VAL A 368 -4.61 -4.16 3.48
CA VAL A 368 -4.99 -5.16 4.48
C VAL A 368 -6.36 -5.77 4.13
N ASP A 369 -7.27 -5.00 3.54
CA ASP A 369 -8.59 -5.46 3.09
C ASP A 369 -8.46 -6.53 1.99
N ARG A 370 -7.50 -6.37 1.06
CA ARG A 370 -7.17 -7.39 0.07
C ARG A 370 -6.63 -8.67 0.70
N VAL A 371 -5.78 -8.55 1.72
CA VAL A 371 -5.29 -9.70 2.50
C VAL A 371 -6.46 -10.40 3.20
N ALA A 372 -7.34 -9.66 3.88
CA ALA A 372 -8.53 -10.22 4.50
C ALA A 372 -9.46 -10.92 3.51
N GLN A 373 -9.64 -10.37 2.31
CA GLN A 373 -10.42 -11.00 1.24
C GLN A 373 -9.79 -12.28 0.69
N ALA A 374 -8.45 -12.36 0.70
CA ALA A 374 -7.73 -13.53 0.22
C ALA A 374 -7.70 -14.68 1.23
N TRP A 375 -7.61 -14.36 2.53
CA TRP A 375 -7.53 -15.35 3.60
C TRP A 375 -8.88 -15.90 4.05
N GLY A 376 -9.93 -15.08 4.01
CA GLY A 376 -11.26 -15.55 4.41
C GLY A 376 -12.21 -15.89 3.27
N PHE A 377 -13.47 -16.11 3.62
CA PHE A 377 -14.49 -16.51 2.68
C PHE A 377 -14.89 -15.34 1.77
N LYS A 378 -15.00 -15.65 0.48
CA LYS A 378 -15.50 -14.72 -0.54
C LYS A 378 -17.01 -14.51 -0.44
N ASP A 379 -17.73 -15.49 0.12
CA ASP A 379 -19.18 -15.46 0.23
C ASP A 379 -19.60 -14.54 1.39
N PRO A 380 -20.44 -13.51 1.14
CA PRO A 380 -20.81 -12.54 2.18
C PRO A 380 -21.55 -13.18 3.35
N ASN A 381 -22.33 -14.23 3.10
CA ASN A 381 -23.10 -14.95 4.14
C ASN A 381 -22.23 -15.78 5.08
N ARG A 382 -20.98 -16.07 4.69
CA ARG A 382 -20.04 -16.86 5.51
C ARG A 382 -18.98 -16.00 6.17
N LYS A 383 -18.96 -14.70 5.86
CA LYS A 383 -18.08 -13.73 6.54
C LYS A 383 -18.41 -13.75 8.04
N GLY A 384 -17.39 -13.82 8.88
CA GLY A 384 -17.53 -13.91 10.34
C GLY A 384 -17.55 -15.34 10.90
N GLU A 385 -17.71 -16.39 10.09
CA GLU A 385 -17.55 -17.79 10.50
C GLU A 385 -16.10 -18.28 10.44
N GLU A 386 -15.16 -17.37 10.17
CA GLU A 386 -13.76 -17.70 9.96
C GLU A 386 -13.02 -17.86 11.29
N GLU A 387 -12.44 -19.04 11.45
CA GLU A 387 -11.61 -19.43 12.58
C GLU A 387 -10.27 -19.93 12.07
N GLY A 388 -9.19 -19.59 12.78
CA GLY A 388 -7.84 -20.01 12.45
C GLY A 388 -6.81 -19.10 13.10
N GLU A 389 -5.63 -19.66 13.39
CA GLU A 389 -4.51 -18.93 13.99
C GLU A 389 -4.14 -17.71 13.16
N GLU A 390 -3.93 -17.90 11.84
CA GLU A 390 -3.64 -16.81 10.89
C GLU A 390 -4.76 -15.76 10.84
N TRP A 391 -6.02 -16.17 10.95
CA TRP A 391 -7.16 -15.25 10.91
C TRP A 391 -7.24 -14.40 12.19
N ASP A 392 -6.98 -15.01 13.35
CA ASP A 392 -6.91 -14.31 14.63
C ASP A 392 -5.68 -13.40 14.70
N GLU A 393 -4.53 -13.80 14.13
CA GLU A 393 -3.36 -12.94 13.98
C GLU A 393 -3.65 -11.71 13.12
N LEU A 394 -4.34 -11.88 11.99
CA LEU A 394 -4.75 -10.77 11.14
C LEU A 394 -5.71 -9.82 11.89
N ARG A 395 -6.65 -10.38 12.65
CA ARG A 395 -7.60 -9.62 13.49
C ARG A 395 -6.88 -8.83 14.57
N GLU A 396 -5.93 -9.44 15.28
CA GLU A 396 -5.11 -8.76 16.29
C GLU A 396 -4.25 -7.67 15.66
N TRP A 397 -3.56 -7.99 14.56
CA TRP A 397 -2.70 -7.06 13.83
C TRP A 397 -3.48 -5.83 13.35
N ALA A 398 -4.69 -6.03 12.82
CA ALA A 398 -5.58 -4.95 12.41
C ALA A 398 -6.11 -4.15 13.61
N GLY A 399 -6.51 -4.84 14.68
CA GLY A 399 -7.01 -4.24 15.93
C GLY A 399 -6.00 -3.30 16.59
N LEU A 400 -4.74 -3.70 16.67
CA LEU A 400 -3.63 -2.87 17.19
C LEU A 400 -3.43 -1.57 16.40
N ARG A 401 -3.97 -1.47 15.17
CA ARG A 401 -3.78 -0.36 14.24
C ARG A 401 -5.04 0.50 14.06
N GLY A 402 -6.06 0.29 14.89
CA GLY A 402 -7.32 1.02 14.83
C GLY A 402 -8.18 0.62 13.63
N MET A 403 -8.00 -0.60 13.13
CA MET A 403 -8.82 -1.21 12.09
C MET A 403 -9.63 -2.34 12.73
N VAL A 404 -10.86 -2.55 12.24
CA VAL A 404 -11.78 -3.59 12.71
C VAL A 404 -12.08 -4.49 11.52
N LEU A 405 -11.78 -5.77 11.68
CA LEU A 405 -12.10 -6.83 10.74
C LEU A 405 -13.56 -7.25 10.93
N ASP A 406 -14.30 -7.36 9.83
CA ASP A 406 -15.72 -7.75 9.77
C ASP A 406 -16.59 -6.95 10.76
N LYS A 407 -16.63 -5.63 10.58
CA LYS A 407 -17.48 -4.78 11.39
C LYS A 407 -18.96 -5.14 11.16
N VAL A 408 -19.67 -5.50 12.23
CA VAL A 408 -21.08 -5.95 12.19
C VAL A 408 -22.00 -5.01 11.41
N GLU A 409 -21.78 -3.69 11.50
CA GLU A 409 -22.57 -2.67 10.78
C GLU A 409 -22.44 -2.72 9.25
N LEU A 410 -21.34 -3.29 8.74
CA LEU A 410 -21.06 -3.39 7.31
C LEU A 410 -21.45 -4.76 6.74
N MET A 411 -21.86 -5.71 7.57
CA MET A 411 -22.30 -7.02 7.12
C MET A 411 -23.66 -6.94 6.43
N GLU A 412 -23.81 -7.71 5.33
CA GLU A 412 -25.09 -7.81 4.61
C GLU A 412 -26.19 -8.32 5.55
N GLY A 413 -27.34 -7.64 5.55
CA GLY A 413 -28.49 -7.96 6.41
C GLY A 413 -28.54 -7.23 7.75
N MET A 414 -27.49 -6.47 8.12
CA MET A 414 -27.46 -5.65 9.34
C MET A 414 -27.57 -4.14 9.07
N GLN A 415 -27.67 -3.72 7.80
CA GLN A 415 -27.78 -2.31 7.36
C GLN A 415 -29.21 -1.75 7.39
#